data_AF-A0A6N4DHL5-F1
#
_entry.id   AF-A0A6N4DHL5-F1
#
_cell.length_a   1.000
_cell.length_b   1.000
_cell.length_c   1.000
_cell.angle_alpha   90.00
_cell.angle_beta   90.00
_cell.angle_gamma   90.00
#
_symmetry.space_group_name_H-M   'P 1'
#
loop_
_entity.id
_entity.type
_entity.pdbx_description
1 polymer ?
#
loop_
_entity_poly.entity_id
_entity_poly.type
_entity_poly.pdbx_seq_one_letter_code
_entity_poly.pdbx_strand_id
1 'polypeptide(L)'
;MFQTIKSRIKVDNAIFTFGETEINGVTQNEYLVFCAGANSQYVEWLSPLKDTSLLSLISTLREIKNQGYKGKVKIKKGWFRINLHFLGVKPSKGIKVKANFSGCLFYSGAFGSSYINESVLEQLVSNLENYASLQDAV
;
A
#
# COMPACT_ATOMS: atom_id res chain seq x y z
N MET A 1 11.80 -13.63 -1.70
CA MET A 1 11.88 -12.82 -0.46
C MET A 1 12.90 -11.72 -0.71
N PHE A 2 12.72 -10.52 -0.15
CA PHE A 2 13.69 -9.43 -0.31
C PHE A 2 15.07 -9.85 0.19
N GLN A 3 16.10 -9.57 -0.61
CA GLN A 3 17.50 -9.66 -0.20
C GLN A 3 17.84 -8.49 0.73
N THR A 4 17.37 -7.29 0.37
CA THR A 4 17.55 -6.08 1.18
C THR A 4 16.21 -5.36 1.34
N ILE A 5 15.87 -5.00 2.58
CA ILE A 5 14.68 -4.18 2.89
C ILE A 5 15.15 -2.76 3.16
N LYS A 6 14.62 -1.81 2.40
CA LYS A 6 14.99 -0.38 2.52
C LYS A 6 14.00 0.38 3.38
N SER A 7 12.70 0.08 3.28
CA SER A 7 11.69 0.74 4.08
C SER A 7 10.45 -0.12 4.31
N ARG A 8 9.71 0.22 5.37
CA ARG A 8 8.40 -0.33 5.68
C ARG A 8 7.45 0.79 6.11
N ILE A 9 6.27 0.85 5.49
CA ILE A 9 5.25 1.85 5.80
C ILE A 9 3.96 1.13 6.17
N LYS A 10 3.42 1.44 7.35
CA LYS A 10 2.18 0.85 7.86
C LYS A 10 1.02 1.84 7.71
N VAL A 11 -0.04 1.41 7.03
CA VAL A 11 -1.32 2.13 6.88
C VAL A 11 -2.41 1.21 7.40
N ASP A 12 -2.81 1.42 8.65
CA ASP A 12 -3.72 0.52 9.36
C ASP A 12 -3.20 -0.93 9.39
N ASN A 13 -3.97 -1.89 8.88
CA ASN A 13 -3.57 -3.29 8.78
C ASN A 13 -2.77 -3.62 7.52
N ALA A 14 -2.58 -2.65 6.61
CA ALA A 14 -1.74 -2.81 5.44
C ALA A 14 -0.31 -2.37 5.74
N ILE A 15 0.67 -3.22 5.41
CA ILE A 15 2.10 -2.95 5.53
C ILE A 15 2.70 -3.03 4.13
N PHE A 16 3.27 -1.91 3.69
CA PHE A 16 4.02 -1.78 2.46
C PHE A 16 5.50 -1.96 2.79
N THR A 17 6.16 -2.95 2.19
CA THR A 17 7.59 -3.18 2.33
C THR A 17 8.25 -2.92 1.00
N PHE A 18 9.31 -2.11 1.00
CA PHE A 18 10.07 -1.76 -0.20
C PHE A 18 11.49 -2.32 -0.07
N GLY A 19 11.98 -2.93 -1.14
CA GLY A 19 13.27 -3.57 -1.11
C GLY A 19 13.76 -4.04 -2.48
N GLU A 20 14.87 -4.76 -2.43
CA GLU A 20 15.55 -5.33 -3.58
C GLU A 20 15.42 -6.86 -3.54
N THR A 21 15.11 -7.47 -4.68
CA THR A 21 15.17 -8.91 -4.91
C THR A 21 16.19 -9.21 -6.00
N GLU A 22 16.91 -10.31 -5.86
CA GLU A 22 17.81 -10.80 -6.91
C GLU A 22 17.11 -11.93 -7.66
N ILE A 23 16.89 -11.73 -8.96
CA ILE A 23 16.25 -12.71 -9.83
C ILE A 23 17.20 -12.96 -11.00
N ASN A 24 17.70 -14.19 -11.14
CA ASN A 24 18.63 -14.60 -12.19
C ASN A 24 19.89 -13.69 -12.28
N GLY A 25 20.44 -13.28 -11.13
CA GLY A 25 21.61 -12.39 -11.06
C GLY A 25 21.33 -10.92 -11.37
N VAL A 26 20.06 -10.54 -11.55
CA VAL A 26 19.64 -9.15 -11.75
C VAL A 26 18.93 -8.66 -10.48
N THR A 27 19.48 -7.61 -9.88
CA THR A 27 18.82 -6.90 -8.77
C THR A 27 17.64 -6.11 -9.30
N GLN A 28 16.46 -6.34 -8.74
CA GLN A 28 15.23 -5.65 -9.07
C GLN A 28 14.68 -4.98 -7.82
N ASN A 29 14.29 -3.71 -7.95
CA ASN A 29 13.49 -3.06 -6.93
C ASN A 29 12.05 -3.60 -7.01
N GLU A 30 11.46 -3.90 -5.86
CA GLU A 30 10.08 -4.37 -5.76
C GLU A 30 9.42 -3.81 -4.50
N TYR A 31 8.09 -3.88 -4.46
CA TYR A 31 7.34 -3.65 -3.24
C TYR A 31 6.42 -4.83 -2.94
N LEU A 32 6.25 -5.09 -1.66
CA LEU A 32 5.36 -6.10 -1.13
C LEU A 32 4.28 -5.40 -0.31
N VAL A 33 3.03 -5.82 -0.49
CA VAL A 33 1.94 -5.38 0.37
C VAL A 33 1.40 -6.57 1.11
N PHE A 34 1.49 -6.49 2.43
CA PHE A 34 0.86 -7.41 3.37
C PHE A 34 -0.37 -6.73 3.96
N CYS A 35 -1.49 -7.42 4.08
CA CYS A 35 -2.67 -6.90 4.76
C CYS A 35 -3.30 -7.98 5.63
N ALA A 36 -3.33 -7.73 6.94
CA ALA A 36 -3.98 -8.61 7.91
C ALA A 36 -5.49 -8.35 7.98
N GLY A 37 -6.26 -9.41 8.15
CA GLY A 37 -7.71 -9.42 8.36
C GLY A 37 -8.10 -10.18 9.63
N ALA A 38 -9.40 -10.43 9.80
CA ALA A 38 -9.88 -11.21 10.93
C ALA A 38 -9.52 -12.71 10.83
N ASN A 39 -9.58 -13.40 11.97
CA ASN A 39 -9.36 -14.86 12.07
C ASN A 39 -8.03 -15.33 11.47
N SER A 40 -6.95 -14.58 11.74
CA SER A 40 -5.59 -14.87 11.23
C SER A 40 -5.47 -14.90 9.70
N GLN A 41 -6.48 -14.41 8.97
CA GLN A 41 -6.40 -14.31 7.52
C GLN A 41 -5.51 -13.13 7.12
N TYR A 42 -4.73 -13.30 6.05
CA TYR A 42 -3.95 -12.23 5.47
C TYR A 42 -3.80 -12.44 3.97
N VAL A 43 -3.48 -11.36 3.27
CA VAL A 43 -2.96 -11.44 1.90
C VAL A 43 -1.59 -10.81 1.86
N GLU A 44 -0.69 -11.43 1.14
CA GLU A 44 0.64 -10.93 0.87
C GLU A 44 0.93 -11.09 -0.61
N TRP A 45 1.37 -10.00 -1.25
CA TRP A 45 1.85 -10.07 -2.61
C TRP A 45 3.09 -9.23 -2.82
N LEU A 46 4.01 -9.79 -3.58
CA LEU A 46 5.10 -9.06 -4.21
C LEU A 46 4.57 -8.51 -5.54
N SER A 47 4.70 -7.21 -5.76
CA SER A 47 4.25 -6.56 -6.99
C SER A 47 5.43 -5.89 -7.69
N PRO A 48 5.63 -6.17 -8.99
CA PRO A 48 6.64 -5.46 -9.76
C PRO A 48 6.22 -4.01 -9.94
N LEU A 49 7.22 -3.12 -10.02
CA LEU A 49 7.01 -1.67 -10.09
C LEU A 49 6.51 -1.17 -11.47
N LYS A 50 6.48 -2.06 -12.47
CA LYS A 50 6.19 -1.74 -13.89
C LYS A 50 4.72 -1.76 -14.28
N ASP A 51 3.80 -1.90 -13.33
CA ASP A 51 2.37 -1.97 -13.67
C ASP A 51 1.74 -0.58 -13.72
N THR A 52 0.95 -0.30 -14.76
CA THR A 52 -0.04 0.80 -14.82
C THR A 52 -0.85 0.97 -13.53
N SER A 53 -1.08 -0.13 -12.81
CA SER A 53 -1.68 -0.15 -11.48
C SER A 53 -0.92 0.67 -10.43
N LEU A 54 0.42 0.78 -10.51
CA LEU A 54 1.25 1.57 -9.57
C LEU A 54 1.06 3.08 -9.78
N LEU A 55 1.12 3.55 -11.03
CA LEU A 55 0.89 4.97 -11.34
C LEU A 55 -0.54 5.39 -10.98
N SER A 56 -1.53 4.52 -11.26
CA SER A 56 -2.91 4.75 -10.84
C SER A 56 -3.04 4.79 -9.30
N LEU A 57 -2.33 3.92 -8.58
CA LEU A 57 -2.28 3.94 -7.12
C LEU A 57 -1.70 5.26 -6.58
N ILE A 58 -0.57 5.72 -7.11
CA ILE A 58 0.08 6.99 -6.72
C ILE A 58 -0.87 8.16 -6.98
N SER A 59 -1.45 8.23 -8.18
CA SER A 59 -2.42 9.27 -8.55
C SER A 59 -3.63 9.30 -7.61
N THR A 60 -4.22 8.13 -7.31
CA THR A 60 -5.38 8.04 -6.41
C THR A 60 -5.01 8.48 -4.98
N LEU A 61 -3.82 8.13 -4.49
CA LEU A 61 -3.36 8.56 -3.16
C LEU A 61 -3.17 10.08 -3.08
N ARG A 62 -2.64 10.71 -4.13
CA ARG A 62 -2.52 12.17 -4.23
C ARG A 62 -3.89 12.86 -4.28
N GLU A 63 -4.84 12.31 -5.04
CA GLU A 63 -6.20 12.86 -5.10
C GLU A 63 -6.92 12.81 -3.75
N ILE A 64 -6.70 11.74 -2.96
CA ILE A 64 -7.28 11.64 -1.62
C ILE A 64 -6.85 12.79 -0.72
N LYS A 65 -5.61 13.27 -0.83
CA LYS A 65 -5.14 14.46 -0.10
C LYS A 65 -6.00 15.68 -0.44
N ASN A 66 -6.23 15.92 -1.73
CA ASN A 66 -7.05 17.03 -2.22
C ASN A 66 -8.54 16.91 -1.82
N GLN A 67 -9.01 15.70 -1.55
CA GLN A 67 -10.38 15.42 -1.07
C GLN A 67 -10.51 15.47 0.46
N GLY A 68 -9.53 16.04 1.18
CA GLY A 68 -9.55 16.11 2.64
C GLY A 68 -9.42 14.73 3.30
N TYR A 69 -8.67 13.83 2.65
CA TYR A 69 -8.45 12.45 3.07
C TYR A 69 -9.73 11.62 3.18
N LYS A 70 -10.68 11.83 2.27
CA LYS A 70 -11.90 11.04 2.14
C LYS A 70 -11.90 10.33 0.80
N GLY A 71 -11.98 9.00 0.82
CA GLY A 71 -11.96 8.23 -0.41
C GLY A 71 -11.48 6.80 -0.22
N LYS A 72 -11.48 6.03 -1.30
CA LYS A 72 -11.10 4.62 -1.28
C LYS A 72 -10.06 4.32 -2.34
N VAL A 73 -8.90 3.84 -1.90
CA VAL A 73 -7.83 3.32 -2.76
C VAL A 73 -7.94 1.80 -2.80
N LYS A 74 -7.83 1.21 -3.99
CA LYS A 74 -7.88 -0.23 -4.20
C LYS A 74 -6.61 -0.71 -4.88
N ILE A 75 -5.93 -1.65 -4.25
CA ILE A 75 -4.77 -2.35 -4.82
C ILE A 75 -5.26 -3.73 -5.20
N LYS A 76 -5.22 -4.07 -6.49
CA LYS A 76 -5.75 -5.32 -7.03
C LYS A 76 -4.62 -6.25 -7.47
N LYS A 77 -4.79 -7.55 -7.25
CA LYS A 77 -3.97 -8.59 -7.89
C LYS A 77 -4.82 -9.83 -8.11
N GLY A 78 -5.08 -10.15 -9.39
CA GLY A 78 -6.06 -11.17 -9.76
C GLY A 78 -7.43 -10.88 -9.13
N TRP A 79 -7.96 -11.86 -8.39
CA TRP A 79 -9.29 -11.80 -7.78
C TRP A 79 -9.27 -11.19 -6.37
N PHE A 80 -8.08 -10.89 -5.86
CA PHE A 80 -7.87 -10.34 -4.53
C PHE A 80 -7.65 -8.83 -4.60
N ARG A 81 -8.13 -8.12 -3.59
CA ARG A 81 -8.01 -6.67 -3.46
C ARG A 81 -7.74 -6.25 -2.02
N ILE A 82 -6.76 -5.38 -1.83
CA ILE A 82 -6.57 -4.60 -0.59
C ILE A 82 -7.27 -3.27 -0.80
N ASN A 83 -8.11 -2.88 0.15
CA ASN A 83 -8.81 -1.60 0.14
C ASN A 83 -8.30 -0.75 1.30
N LEU A 84 -7.85 0.46 0.99
CA LEU A 84 -7.60 1.51 1.98
C LEU A 84 -8.77 2.50 1.91
N HIS A 85 -9.57 2.56 2.97
CA HIS A 85 -10.69 3.49 3.08
C HIS A 85 -10.29 4.64 4.01
N PHE A 86 -10.05 5.80 3.44
CA PHE A 86 -9.75 7.03 4.14
C PHE A 86 -11.06 7.73 4.53
N LEU A 87 -11.21 8.01 5.82
CA LEU A 87 -12.46 8.47 6.46
C LEU A 87 -12.39 9.94 6.88
N GLY A 88 -11.38 10.67 6.42
CA GLY A 88 -11.12 12.07 6.76
C GLY A 88 -10.13 12.26 7.92
N VAL A 89 -9.84 13.52 8.21
CA VAL A 89 -8.93 13.94 9.30
C VAL A 89 -9.70 14.19 10.58
N LYS A 90 -9.12 13.75 11.70
CA LYS A 90 -9.52 14.18 13.04
C LYS A 90 -8.39 15.03 13.63
N PRO A 91 -8.64 16.31 14.00
CA PRO A 91 -7.57 17.25 14.37
C PRO A 91 -6.61 16.74 15.45
N SER A 92 -7.11 15.98 16.44
CA SER A 92 -6.31 15.44 17.54
C SER A 92 -5.69 14.07 17.30
N LYS A 93 -5.92 13.44 16.13
CA LYS A 93 -5.50 12.05 15.87
C LYS A 93 -4.83 11.83 14.50
N GLY A 94 -5.04 12.72 13.54
CA GLY A 94 -4.56 12.56 12.17
C GLY A 94 -5.60 11.97 11.23
N ILE A 95 -5.14 11.32 10.15
CA ILE A 95 -5.97 10.77 9.09
C ILE A 95 -6.55 9.43 9.54
N LYS A 96 -7.89 9.32 9.58
CA LYS A 96 -8.57 8.08 9.90
C LYS A 96 -8.58 7.18 8.67
N VAL A 97 -8.05 5.96 8.78
CA VAL A 97 -7.95 5.02 7.66
C VAL A 97 -8.33 3.60 8.12
N LYS A 98 -8.95 2.85 7.22
CA LYS A 98 -9.35 1.46 7.43
C LYS A 98 -8.86 0.62 6.27
N ALA A 99 -7.91 -0.28 6.54
CA ALA A 99 -7.44 -1.28 5.59
C ALA A 99 -8.24 -2.57 5.78
N ASN A 100 -8.61 -3.19 4.66
CA ASN A 100 -9.14 -4.55 4.64
C ASN A 100 -8.73 -5.21 3.32
N PHE A 101 -8.85 -6.52 3.25
CA PHE A 101 -8.76 -7.23 1.98
C PHE A 101 -10.00 -8.06 1.71
N SER A 102 -10.25 -8.33 0.43
CA SER A 102 -11.34 -9.21 -0.02
C SER A 102 -10.91 -9.96 -1.28
N GLY A 103 -11.50 -11.12 -1.53
CA GLY A 103 -11.24 -11.93 -2.72
C GLY A 103 -12.34 -12.96 -2.99
N CYS A 104 -12.17 -13.81 -4.01
CA CYS A 104 -13.09 -14.93 -4.25
C CYS A 104 -13.10 -15.81 -2.99
N LEU A 105 -14.25 -15.92 -2.31
CA LEU A 105 -14.46 -16.70 -1.08
C LEU A 105 -13.88 -16.11 0.23
N PHE A 106 -13.29 -14.92 0.22
CA PHE A 106 -12.74 -14.30 1.42
C PHE A 106 -13.31 -12.89 1.64
N TYR A 107 -14.09 -12.74 2.70
CA TYR A 107 -14.41 -11.44 3.29
C TYR A 107 -13.75 -11.38 4.66
N SER A 108 -12.60 -10.70 4.76
CA SER A 108 -12.07 -10.40 6.08
C SER A 108 -13.01 -9.38 6.74
N GLY A 109 -13.79 -9.83 7.72
CA GLY A 109 -14.53 -8.95 8.62
C GLY A 109 -13.54 -8.00 9.27
N ALA A 110 -13.78 -6.70 9.14
CA ALA A 110 -12.75 -5.73 9.45
C ALA A 110 -12.63 -5.43 10.96
N PHE A 111 -11.39 -5.44 11.47
CA PHE A 111 -11.03 -4.73 12.69
C PHE A 111 -11.19 -3.21 12.50
N GLY A 112 -11.22 -2.47 13.62
CA GLY A 112 -11.46 -1.03 13.65
C GLY A 112 -10.55 -0.21 12.74
N SER A 113 -10.95 1.03 12.44
CA SER A 113 -10.07 1.99 11.75
C SER A 113 -8.96 2.46 12.69
N SER A 114 -7.76 2.66 12.16
CA SER A 114 -6.68 3.37 12.83
C SER A 114 -6.57 4.82 12.38
N TYR A 115 -5.63 5.53 13.00
CA TYR A 115 -5.24 6.87 12.62
C TYR A 115 -3.76 6.86 12.22
N ILE A 116 -3.43 7.55 11.13
CA ILE A 116 -2.05 7.77 10.67
C ILE A 116 -1.76 9.27 10.57
N ASN A 117 -0.49 9.63 10.70
CA ASN A 117 -0.04 11.00 10.42
C ASN A 117 0.03 11.24 8.92
N GLU A 118 -0.12 12.50 8.50
CA GLU A 118 0.04 12.92 7.10
C GLU A 118 1.41 12.50 6.54
N SER A 119 2.47 12.64 7.33
CA SER A 119 3.83 12.23 6.97
C SER A 119 3.93 10.75 6.61
N VAL A 120 3.10 9.86 7.19
CA VAL A 120 3.10 8.43 6.84
C VAL A 120 2.57 8.21 5.44
N LEU A 121 1.51 8.94 5.06
CA LEU A 121 0.96 8.87 3.71
C LEU A 121 1.91 9.51 2.68
N GLU A 122 2.55 10.62 3.04
CA GLU A 122 3.55 11.28 2.19
C GLU A 122 4.77 10.38 1.96
N GLN A 123 5.27 9.71 3.00
CA GLN A 123 6.34 8.72 2.88
C GLN A 123 5.92 7.52 2.03
N LEU A 124 4.68 7.05 2.15
CA LEU A 124 4.16 5.99 1.28
C LEU A 124 4.20 6.41 -0.18
N VAL A 125 3.64 7.59 -0.50
CA VAL A 125 3.58 8.12 -1.86
C VAL A 125 4.99 8.35 -2.40
N SER A 126 5.89 8.95 -1.62
CA SER A 126 7.28 9.18 -2.01
C SER A 126 8.03 7.86 -2.27
N ASN A 127 7.85 6.83 -1.45
CA ASN A 127 8.48 5.54 -1.69
C ASN A 127 7.93 4.86 -2.95
N LEU A 128 6.61 4.91 -3.19
CA LEU A 128 6.02 4.40 -4.42
C LEU A 128 6.56 5.13 -5.66
N GLU A 129 6.74 6.45 -5.56
CA GLU A 129 7.29 7.28 -6.64
C GLU A 129 8.77 7.03 -6.90
N ASN A 130 9.60 7.00 -5.86
CA ASN A 130 11.03 6.72 -5.99
C ASN A 130 11.25 5.36 -6.66
N TYR A 131 10.45 4.37 -6.26
CA TYR A 131 10.55 3.03 -6.84
C TYR A 131 9.94 2.97 -8.26
N ALA A 132 9.03 3.88 -8.62
CA ALA A 132 8.57 4.05 -10.01
C ALA A 132 9.62 4.77 -10.88
N SER A 133 10.31 5.80 -10.36
CA SER A 133 11.22 6.69 -11.12
C SER A 133 12.66 6.19 -11.25
N LEU A 134 13.14 5.33 -10.34
CA LEU A 134 14.44 4.63 -10.45
C LEU A 134 14.58 3.76 -11.71
N GLN A 135 13.59 3.77 -12.60
CA GLN A 135 13.58 3.06 -13.88
C GLN A 135 13.84 3.94 -15.10
N ASP A 136 13.73 5.28 -15.02
CA ASP A 136 14.02 6.15 -16.17
C ASP A 136 15.54 6.44 -16.35
N ALA A 137 16.36 6.01 -15.39
CA ALA A 137 17.80 6.30 -15.33
C ALA A 137 18.70 5.14 -15.80
N VAL A 138 18.15 4.10 -16.45
CA VAL A 138 18.88 2.95 -17.01
C VAL A 138 18.56 2.77 -18.49
#